data_AF-A0A820RKY5-F1
#
_entry.id   AF-A0A820RKY5-F1
#
_cell.length_a   1.000
_cell.length_b   1.000
_cell.length_c   1.000
_cell.angle_alpha   90.00
_cell.angle_beta   90.00
_cell.angle_gamma   90.00
#
_symmetry.space_group_name_H-M   'P 1'
#
loop_
_entity.id
_entity.type
_entity.pdbx_description
1 polymer ?
#
loop_
_entity_poly.entity_id
_entity_poly.type
_entity_poly.pdbx_seq_one_letter_code
_entity_poly.pdbx_strand_id
1 'polypeptide(L)'
;LDRKIKQDGSFAQKLEQCRQKAGELGKFQLRDTVVLPFQRIVKYSLLLHTMKKNVPSSDPNGDTKRQLLEKAEHLMIDVNQYINEAKRAHDNLKV
;
A
#
# COMPACT_ATOMS: atom_id res chain seq x y z
N LEU A 1 16.06 -7.27 3.05
CA LEU A 1 16.96 -6.20 3.54
C LEU A 1 18.06 -6.80 4.41
N ASP A 2 17.71 -7.56 5.45
CA ASP A 2 18.67 -8.11 6.43
C ASP A 2 19.78 -9.00 5.84
N ARG A 3 19.49 -9.80 4.80
CA ARG A 3 20.52 -10.61 4.11
C ARG A 3 21.57 -9.77 3.36
N LYS A 4 21.17 -8.67 2.71
CA LYS A 4 22.11 -7.79 1.97
C LYS A 4 22.93 -6.89 2.89
N ILE A 5 22.38 -6.50 4.05
CA ILE A 5 23.10 -5.73 5.08
C ILE A 5 24.30 -6.52 5.62
N LYS A 6 24.17 -7.84 5.76
CA LYS A 6 25.25 -8.72 6.24
C LYS A 6 26.35 -9.00 5.20
N GLN A 7 26.08 -8.81 3.91
CA GLN A 7 26.99 -9.20 2.82
C GLN A 7 27.79 -8.04 2.23
N ASP A 8 27.34 -6.79 2.38
CA ASP A 8 27.95 -5.65 1.72
C ASP A 8 27.99 -4.41 2.64
N GLY A 9 29.20 -4.03 3.05
CA GLY A 9 29.45 -2.86 3.90
C GLY A 9 29.07 -1.53 3.23
N SER A 10 29.16 -1.44 1.90
CA SER A 10 28.72 -0.26 1.14
C SER A 10 27.20 -0.12 1.16
N PHE A 11 26.48 -1.25 1.10
CA PHE A 11 25.03 -1.28 1.20
C PHE A 11 24.55 -0.83 2.60
N ALA A 12 25.24 -1.27 3.67
CA ALA A 12 24.94 -0.83 5.03
C ALA A 12 25.08 0.70 5.19
N GLN A 13 26.13 1.29 4.60
CA GLN A 13 26.39 2.73 4.66
C GLN A 13 25.31 3.53 3.92
N LYS A 14 24.91 3.09 2.71
CA LYS A 14 23.81 3.73 1.96
C LYS A 14 22.45 3.57 2.65
N LEU A 15 22.23 2.44 3.33
CA LEU A 15 21.01 2.21 4.09
C LEU A 15 20.89 3.19 5.27
N GLU A 16 21.99 3.43 5.98
CA GLU A 16 22.00 4.38 7.11
C GLU A 16 21.76 5.82 6.64
N GLN A 17 22.34 6.21 5.49
CA GLN A 17 22.03 7.50 4.85
C GLN A 17 20.54 7.62 4.48
N CYS A 18 19.93 6.55 3.97
CA CYS A 18 18.50 6.53 3.68
C CYS A 18 17.64 6.57 4.94
N ARG A 19 18.09 5.97 6.06
CA ARG A 19 17.41 6.03 7.35
C ARG A 19 17.44 7.43 7.96
N GLN A 20 18.57 8.13 7.87
CA GLN A 20 18.69 9.51 8.33
C GLN A 20 17.76 10.44 7.54
N LYS A 21 17.76 10.34 6.20
CA LYS A 21 16.82 11.10 5.33
C LYS A 21 15.36 10.78 5.61
N ALA A 22 15.02 9.52 5.89
CA ALA A 22 13.66 9.14 6.27
C ALA A 22 13.28 9.69 7.66
N GLY A 23 14.24 9.77 8.59
CA GLY A 23 14.07 10.39 9.91
C GLY A 23 13.81 11.89 9.86
N GLU A 24 14.42 12.61 8.92
CA GLU A 24 14.18 14.05 8.68
C GLU A 24 12.74 14.35 8.23
N LEU A 25 12.05 13.40 7.58
CA LEU A 25 10.62 13.46 7.26
C LEU A 25 9.69 13.28 8.47
N GLY A 26 10.27 13.10 9.66
CA GLY A 26 9.66 13.48 10.94
C GLY A 26 8.78 12.45 11.63
N LYS A 27 8.34 11.35 11.00
CA LYS A 27 7.46 10.37 11.67
C LYS A 27 7.58 8.89 11.27
N PHE A 28 8.39 8.51 10.29
CA PHE A 28 8.40 7.13 9.78
C PHE A 28 9.82 6.58 9.64
N GLN A 29 10.10 5.39 10.17
CA GLN A 29 11.38 4.73 9.90
C GLN A 29 11.42 4.31 8.42
N LEU A 30 12.63 4.21 7.82
CA LEU A 30 12.78 3.81 6.41
C LEU A 30 12.06 2.48 6.11
N ARG A 31 12.09 1.55 7.06
CA ARG A 31 11.36 0.28 6.98
C ARG A 31 9.86 0.52 6.82
N ASP A 32 9.27 1.37 7.65
CA ASP A 32 7.85 1.73 7.59
C ASP A 32 7.52 2.39 6.25
N THR A 33 8.39 3.31 5.79
CA THR A 33 8.24 4.02 4.52
C THR A 33 8.20 3.08 3.31
N VAL A 34 8.98 1.99 3.32
CA VAL A 34 9.00 1.01 2.24
C VAL A 34 7.75 0.10 2.24
N VAL A 35 7.11 -0.12 3.39
CA VAL A 35 5.86 -0.89 3.48
C VAL A 35 4.61 -0.04 3.24
N LEU A 36 4.70 1.29 3.43
CA LEU A 36 3.57 2.21 3.27
C LEU A 36 2.90 2.15 1.89
N PRO A 37 3.60 2.05 0.74
CA PRO A 37 2.96 1.87 -0.56
C PRO A 37 2.06 0.64 -0.63
N PHE A 38 2.51 -0.50 -0.09
CA PHE A 38 1.71 -1.73 0.01
C PHE A 38 0.52 -1.58 0.97
N GLN A 39 0.72 -0.92 2.11
CA GLN A 39 -0.35 -0.67 3.08
C GLN A 39 -1.41 0.35 2.58
N ARG A 40 -1.01 1.30 1.72
CA ARG A 40 -1.91 2.33 1.18
C ARG A 40 -2.89 1.75 0.16
N ILE A 41 -2.48 0.76 -0.63
CA ILE A 41 -3.36 0.11 -1.61
C ILE A 41 -4.57 -0.55 -0.94
N VAL A 42 -4.39 -1.19 0.22
CA VAL A 42 -5.49 -1.79 0.99
C VAL A 42 -6.44 -0.75 1.59
N LYS A 43 -5.93 0.42 1.98
CA LYS A 43 -6.76 1.47 2.58
C LYS A 43 -7.66 2.18 1.57
N TYR A 44 -7.31 2.18 0.29
CA TYR A 44 -8.12 2.81 -0.75
C TYR A 44 -9.44 2.07 -1.00
N SER A 45 -9.49 0.74 -0.96
CA SER A 45 -10.76 0.02 -1.09
C SER A 45 -11.73 0.35 0.05
N LEU A 46 -11.22 0.43 1.29
CA LEU A 46 -12.03 0.82 2.47
C LEU A 46 -12.50 2.28 2.41
N LEU A 47 -11.65 3.18 1.90
CA LEU A 47 -12.02 4.58 1.70
C LEU A 47 -13.13 4.69 0.64
N LEU A 48 -12.98 4.01 -0.50
CA LEU A 48 -13.96 4.00 -1.59
C LEU A 48 -15.29 3.40 -1.13
N HIS A 49 -15.26 2.30 -0.37
CA HIS A 49 -16.44 1.73 0.27
C HIS A 49 -17.16 2.74 1.18
N THR A 50 -16.40 3.43 2.03
CA THR A 50 -16.94 4.45 2.94
C THR A 50 -17.52 5.63 2.17
N MET A 51 -16.84 6.09 1.11
CA MET A 51 -17.36 7.15 0.25
C MET A 51 -18.66 6.73 -0.44
N LYS A 52 -18.76 5.50 -0.95
CA LYS A 52 -19.98 4.95 -1.57
C LYS A 52 -21.17 4.96 -0.60
N LYS A 53 -20.95 4.53 0.65
CA LYS A 53 -21.97 4.51 1.70
C LYS A 53 -22.48 5.90 2.10
N ASN A 54 -21.63 6.92 1.98
CA ASN A 54 -21.97 8.29 2.35
C ASN A 54 -22.52 9.14 1.18
N VAL A 55 -22.74 8.56 0.00
CA VAL A 55 -23.38 9.29 -1.12
C VAL A 55 -24.85 9.56 -0.77
N PRO A 56 -25.28 10.84 -0.62
CA PRO A 56 -26.64 11.18 -0.23
C PRO A 56 -27.67 10.67 -1.24
N SER A 57 -28.81 10.16 -0.77
CA SER A 57 -29.92 9.72 -1.63
C SER A 57 -30.60 10.88 -2.37
N SER A 58 -30.41 12.11 -1.90
CA SER A 58 -30.90 13.34 -2.53
C SER A 58 -29.98 13.87 -3.64
N ASP A 59 -28.82 13.27 -3.87
CA ASP A 59 -27.91 13.70 -4.93
C ASP A 59 -28.46 13.27 -6.30
N PRO A 60 -28.75 14.21 -7.22
CA PRO A 60 -29.26 13.89 -8.55
C PRO A 60 -28.28 13.05 -9.39
N ASN A 61 -26.99 13.05 -9.05
CA ASN A 61 -25.97 12.18 -9.66
C ASN A 61 -25.55 11.01 -8.74
N GLY A 62 -26.31 10.75 -7.67
CA GLY A 62 -25.95 9.79 -6.63
C GLY A 62 -25.72 8.37 -7.15
N ASP A 63 -26.59 7.87 -8.04
CA ASP A 63 -26.45 6.51 -8.59
C ASP A 63 -25.24 6.37 -9.49
N THR A 64 -24.95 7.37 -10.32
CA THR A 64 -23.76 7.37 -11.18
C THR A 64 -22.48 7.40 -10.33
N LYS A 65 -22.46 8.20 -9.26
CA LYS A 65 -21.32 8.26 -8.32
C LYS A 65 -21.14 6.94 -7.57
N ARG A 66 -22.22 6.30 -7.11
CA ARG A 66 -22.17 4.99 -6.44
C ARG A 66 -21.62 3.92 -7.36
N GLN A 67 -22.08 3.85 -8.61
CA GLN A 67 -21.58 2.90 -9.61
C GLN A 67 -20.09 3.12 -9.93
N LEU A 68 -19.65 4.37 -10.06
CA LEU A 68 -18.24 4.69 -10.27
C LEU A 68 -17.37 4.26 -9.07
N LEU A 69 -17.84 4.56 -7.84
CA LEU A 69 -17.15 4.20 -6.61
C LEU A 69 -17.11 2.68 -6.40
N GLU A 70 -18.17 1.97 -6.76
CA GLU A 70 -18.24 0.51 -6.73
C GLU A 70 -17.24 -0.11 -7.71
N LYS A 71 -17.16 0.40 -8.94
CA LYS A 71 -16.17 -0.05 -9.92
C LYS A 71 -14.74 0.19 -9.42
N ALA A 72 -14.47 1.35 -8.84
CA ALA A 72 -13.17 1.67 -8.28
C ALA A 72 -12.83 0.79 -7.06
N GLU A 73 -13.82 0.50 -6.19
CA GLU A 73 -13.69 -0.40 -5.04
C GLU A 73 -13.30 -1.81 -5.50
N HIS A 74 -14.00 -2.35 -6.51
CA HIS A 74 -13.71 -3.66 -7.10
C HIS A 74 -12.29 -3.73 -7.67
N LEU A 75 -11.88 -2.73 -8.47
CA LEU A 75 -10.52 -2.69 -9.02
C LEU A 75 -9.45 -2.68 -7.93
N MET A 76 -9.67 -1.94 -6.83
CA MET A 76 -8.72 -1.93 -5.72
C MET A 76 -8.70 -3.25 -4.94
N ILE A 77 -9.82 -3.98 -4.87
CA ILE A 77 -9.85 -5.33 -4.31
C ILE A 77 -9.01 -6.28 -5.18
N ASP A 78 -9.14 -6.22 -6.50
CA ASP A 78 -8.38 -7.05 -7.44
C ASP A 78 -6.87 -6.79 -7.32
N VAL A 79 -6.46 -5.52 -7.23
CA VAL A 79 -5.06 -5.14 -7.00
C VAL A 79 -4.54 -5.70 -5.67
N ASN A 80 -5.35 -5.68 -4.61
CA ASN A 80 -4.97 -6.27 -3.32
C ASN A 80 -4.83 -7.80 -3.40
N GLN A 81 -5.71 -8.48 -4.13
CA GLN A 81 -5.62 -9.92 -4.34
C GLN A 81 -4.33 -10.29 -5.10
N TYR A 82 -4.04 -9.60 -6.21
CA TYR A 82 -2.80 -9.79 -6.97
C TYR A 82 -1.55 -9.63 -6.11
N ILE A 83 -1.50 -8.58 -5.28
CA ILE A 83 -0.40 -8.34 -4.34
C ILE A 83 -0.25 -9.48 -3.34
N ASN A 84 -1.37 -9.98 -2.80
CA ASN A 84 -1.36 -11.08 -1.84
C ASN A 84 -0.90 -12.38 -2.48
N GLU A 85 -1.32 -12.65 -3.72
CA GLU A 85 -0.88 -13.82 -4.49
C GLU A 85 0.61 -13.75 -4.82
N ALA A 86 1.11 -12.60 -5.27
CA ALA A 86 2.54 -12.37 -5.52
C ALA A 86 3.38 -12.61 -4.25
N LYS A 87 2.87 -12.18 -3.08
CA LYS A 87 3.52 -12.47 -1.79
C LYS A 87 3.50 -13.97 -1.46
N ARG A 88 2.36 -14.65 -1.61
CA ARG A 88 2.25 -16.11 -1.38
C ARG A 88 3.21 -16.90 -2.28
N ALA A 89 3.30 -16.53 -3.56
CA ALA A 89 4.20 -17.19 -4.51
C ALA A 89 5.67 -17.02 -4.10
N HIS A 90 6.06 -15.81 -3.67
CA HIS A 90 7.40 -15.55 -3.16
C HIS A 90 7.71 -16.33 -1.87
N ASP A 91 6.74 -16.50 -0.97
CA ASP A 91 6.93 -17.25 0.27
C ASP A 91 6.99 -18.77 0.01
N ASN A 92 6.22 -19.29 -0.94
CA ASN A 92 6.28 -20.69 -1.39
C ASN A 92 7.61 -21.04 -2.09
N LEU A 93 8.23 -20.09 -2.79
CA LEU A 93 9.56 -20.25 -3.40
C LEU A 93 10.72 -20.22 -2.38
N LYS A 94 10.44 -19.89 -1.11
CA LYS A 94 11.43 -19.84 -0.03
C LYS A 94 11.35 -21.03 0.92
N VAL A 95 10.46 -21.98 0.66
CA VAL A 95 10.39 -23.29 1.31
C VAL A 95 11.33 -24.26 0.61
#